data_AF-A0A1G2H386-F1
#
_entry.id   AF-A0A1G2H386-F1
#
_cell.length_a   1.000
_cell.length_b   1.000
_cell.length_c   1.000
_cell.angle_alpha   90.00
_cell.angle_beta   90.00
_cell.angle_gamma   90.00
#
_symmetry.space_group_name_H-M   'P 1'
#
loop_
_entity.id
_entity.type
_entity.pdbx_description
1 polymer ?
#
loop_
_entity_poly.entity_id
_entity_poly.type
_entity_poly.pdbx_seq_one_letter_code
_entity_poly.pdbx_strand_id
1 'polypeptide(L)'
;MLEEHIYGGNNNKIIWGVLILGVLGVGAWFLMRGDKEVEHKPLAEKIVGVHYAGGGTHTVEGTVTLPNPCYTLSVASEKRSGAPEEILLRFTANQTADVCAQALYKAPFRTTFNAADDAVISAEINGVSLPLELTRKERVSAQEGGNFSLKEGEDHWIEDLHMIFTGVEDDSRCPVDVVCVQAGWVTLVFRAGSEEIRLRLPGDQIVPNAAVVGSYIITLVEVKPMPKSDELREDRAYSATLRVEVHDSKG
;
A
#
# COMPACT_ATOMS: atom_id res chain seq x y z
N MET A 1 -11.71 -98.20 44.66
CA MET A 1 -12.68 -97.15 44.28
C MET A 1 -11.99 -95.84 44.63
N LEU A 2 -11.66 -95.07 43.59
CA LEU A 2 -10.39 -94.34 43.43
C LEU A 2 -10.47 -92.86 43.84
N GLU A 3 -9.27 -92.35 44.14
CA GLU A 3 -8.87 -91.04 44.64
C GLU A 3 -9.28 -89.81 43.81
N GLU A 4 -9.34 -88.68 44.52
CA GLU A 4 -9.32 -87.32 43.96
C GLU A 4 -7.93 -86.98 43.41
N HIS A 5 -7.87 -86.40 42.20
CA HIS A 5 -6.72 -85.58 41.77
C HIS A 5 -7.12 -84.40 40.88
N ILE A 6 -6.37 -83.33 41.11
CA ILE A 6 -6.42 -81.94 40.65
C ILE A 6 -6.29 -81.81 39.13
N TYR A 7 -6.95 -80.80 38.53
CA TYR A 7 -6.38 -80.11 37.36
C TYR A 7 -6.73 -78.61 37.37
N GLY A 8 -5.79 -77.80 37.86
CA GLY A 8 -5.72 -76.38 37.59
C GLY A 8 -5.14 -76.14 36.19
N GLY A 9 -5.64 -75.12 35.48
CA GLY A 9 -5.17 -74.83 34.13
C GLY A 9 -5.70 -73.54 33.54
N ASN A 10 -4.87 -72.49 33.64
CA ASN A 10 -4.51 -71.64 32.51
C ASN A 10 -5.45 -70.51 32.00
N ASN A 11 -6.30 -69.89 32.82
CA ASN A 11 -7.11 -68.73 32.37
C ASN A 11 -6.49 -67.34 32.64
N ASN A 12 -5.38 -67.25 33.38
CA ASN A 12 -4.83 -65.95 33.78
C ASN A 12 -3.93 -65.30 32.70
N LYS A 13 -3.36 -66.08 31.77
CA LYS A 13 -2.46 -65.56 30.72
C LYS A 13 -3.22 -64.87 29.57
N ILE A 14 -4.44 -65.32 29.29
CA ILE A 14 -5.27 -64.76 28.21
C ILE A 14 -5.87 -63.41 28.62
N ILE A 15 -6.31 -63.29 29.88
CA ILE A 15 -6.92 -62.06 30.42
C ILE A 15 -5.88 -60.92 30.50
N TRP A 16 -4.65 -61.22 30.96
CA TRP A 16 -3.55 -60.25 30.97
C TRP A 16 -3.07 -59.87 29.56
N GLY A 17 -3.06 -60.81 28.61
CA GLY A 17 -2.68 -60.53 27.21
C GLY A 17 -3.62 -59.55 26.51
N VAL A 18 -4.94 -59.66 26.74
CA VAL A 18 -5.94 -58.76 26.16
C VAL A 18 -5.90 -57.37 26.81
N LEU A 19 -5.69 -57.29 28.13
CA LEU A 19 -5.53 -56.02 28.83
C LEU A 19 -4.30 -55.23 28.37
N ILE A 20 -3.16 -55.91 28.16
CA ILE A 20 -1.93 -55.27 27.68
C ILE A 20 -2.08 -54.78 26.24
N LEU A 21 -2.71 -55.56 25.35
CA LEU A 21 -3.01 -55.12 23.98
C LEU A 21 -3.99 -53.94 23.94
N GLY A 22 -4.98 -53.90 24.84
CA GLY A 22 -5.90 -52.78 24.98
C GLY A 22 -5.20 -51.49 25.44
N VAL A 23 -4.32 -51.59 26.45
CA VAL A 23 -3.55 -50.44 26.96
C VAL A 23 -2.50 -49.96 25.96
N LEU A 24 -1.83 -50.86 25.25
CA LEU A 24 -0.90 -50.51 24.17
C LEU A 24 -1.64 -49.91 22.96
N GLY A 25 -2.82 -50.41 22.61
CA GLY A 25 -3.66 -49.87 21.53
C GLY A 25 -4.19 -48.46 21.86
N VAL A 26 -4.64 -48.24 23.10
CA VAL A 26 -5.10 -46.92 23.56
C VAL A 26 -3.93 -45.95 23.72
N GLY A 27 -2.78 -46.40 24.24
CA GLY A 27 -1.56 -45.61 24.34
C GLY A 27 -1.00 -45.22 22.97
N ALA A 28 -1.01 -46.13 21.99
CA ALA A 28 -0.64 -45.84 20.61
C ALA A 28 -1.63 -44.90 19.92
N TRP A 29 -2.94 -45.03 20.19
CA TRP A 29 -3.96 -44.13 19.67
C TRP A 29 -3.84 -42.71 20.26
N PHE A 30 -3.48 -42.59 21.53
CA PHE A 30 -3.20 -41.30 22.17
C PHE A 30 -1.87 -40.68 21.68
N LEU A 31 -0.83 -41.49 21.43
CA LEU A 31 0.45 -41.04 20.88
C LEU A 31 0.37 -40.64 19.40
N MET A 32 -0.61 -41.15 18.65
CA MET A 32 -0.85 -40.78 17.25
C MET A 32 -1.89 -39.68 17.07
N ARG A 33 -2.43 -39.13 18.16
CA ARG A 33 -3.27 -37.93 18.11
C ARG A 33 -2.37 -36.69 18.07
N GLY A 34 -1.57 -36.60 17.01
CA GLY A 34 -0.88 -35.37 16.66
C GLY A 34 -1.94 -34.30 16.45
N ASP A 35 -1.82 -33.20 17.19
CA ASP A 35 -2.65 -32.02 17.01
C ASP A 35 -2.56 -31.63 15.54
N LYS A 36 -3.68 -31.75 14.81
CA LYS A 36 -3.73 -31.21 13.45
C LYS A 36 -3.67 -29.70 13.60
N GLU A 37 -2.50 -29.12 13.35
CA GLU A 37 -2.37 -27.68 13.14
C GLU A 37 -3.44 -27.28 12.13
N VAL A 38 -4.39 -26.47 12.57
CA VAL A 38 -5.41 -25.89 11.70
C VAL A 38 -4.67 -24.91 10.81
N GLU A 39 -4.41 -25.31 9.56
CA GLU A 39 -3.86 -24.43 8.53
C GLU A 39 -4.87 -23.32 8.25
N HIS A 40 -4.71 -22.18 8.93
CA HIS A 40 -5.58 -21.02 8.78
C HIS A 40 -5.25 -20.37 7.44
N LYS A 41 -6.03 -20.69 6.40
CA LYS A 41 -5.95 -19.99 5.12
C LYS A 41 -6.11 -18.48 5.38
N PRO A 42 -5.17 -17.64 4.91
CA PRO A 42 -5.24 -16.22 5.17
C PRO A 42 -6.47 -15.60 4.54
N LEU A 43 -7.00 -14.55 5.18
CA LEU A 43 -8.21 -13.85 4.77
C LEU A 43 -8.08 -13.18 3.39
N ALA A 44 -6.85 -12.86 3.00
CA ALA A 44 -6.47 -12.33 1.71
C ALA A 44 -5.32 -13.17 1.14
N GLU A 45 -5.11 -13.12 -0.17
CA GLU A 45 -3.97 -13.81 -0.81
C GLU A 45 -2.70 -12.95 -0.79
N LYS A 46 -2.86 -11.64 -0.98
CA LYS A 46 -1.79 -10.65 -1.04
C LYS A 46 -2.29 -9.24 -0.82
N ILE A 47 -1.36 -8.33 -0.64
CA ILE A 47 -1.58 -6.89 -0.53
C ILE A 47 -0.91 -6.21 -1.72
N VAL A 48 -1.63 -5.33 -2.41
CA VAL A 48 -1.12 -4.62 -3.59
C VAL A 48 -1.21 -3.12 -3.35
N GLY A 49 -0.13 -2.38 -3.63
CA GLY A 49 -0.11 -0.94 -3.42
C GLY A 49 1.10 -0.24 -4.01
N VAL A 50 1.22 1.02 -3.62
CA VAL A 50 2.33 1.91 -3.97
C VAL A 50 3.05 2.30 -2.69
N HIS A 51 4.37 2.32 -2.74
CA HIS A 51 5.24 2.72 -1.63
C HIS A 51 6.02 3.96 -2.02
N TYR A 52 5.68 5.06 -1.38
CA TYR A 52 6.42 6.32 -1.46
C TYR A 52 7.46 6.36 -0.35
N ALA A 53 8.74 6.51 -0.71
CA ALA A 53 9.85 6.60 0.23
C ALA A 53 10.75 7.80 -0.09
N GLY A 54 11.23 8.47 0.97
CA GLY A 54 12.24 9.52 0.87
C GLY A 54 12.30 10.35 2.15
N GLY A 55 13.51 10.79 2.52
CA GLY A 55 13.71 11.65 3.70
C GLY A 55 13.36 10.95 5.01
N GLY A 56 13.50 9.62 5.08
CA GLY A 56 13.17 8.82 6.27
C GLY A 56 11.68 8.68 6.57
N THR A 57 10.81 9.10 5.64
CA THR A 57 9.36 8.98 5.75
C THR A 57 8.83 8.08 4.65
N HIS A 58 8.01 7.09 5.05
CA HIS A 58 7.44 6.10 4.16
C HIS A 58 5.92 6.22 4.19
N THR A 59 5.28 6.25 3.03
CA THR A 59 3.82 6.14 2.88
C THR A 59 3.49 4.95 2.00
N VAL A 60 2.64 4.05 2.50
CA VAL A 60 2.14 2.90 1.75
C VAL A 60 0.64 3.03 1.63
N GLU A 61 0.15 3.02 0.40
CA GLU A 61 -1.28 3.07 0.08
C GLU A 61 -1.63 2.02 -0.96
N GLY A 62 -2.81 1.44 -0.86
CA GLY A 62 -3.19 0.34 -1.74
C GLY A 62 -4.50 -0.30 -1.38
N THR A 63 -4.66 -1.57 -1.76
CA THR A 63 -5.87 -2.35 -1.48
C THR A 63 -5.54 -3.75 -0.99
N VAL A 64 -6.44 -4.28 -0.15
CA VAL A 64 -6.48 -5.69 0.24
C VAL A 64 -7.79 -6.28 -0.27
N THR A 65 -7.72 -7.39 -1.01
CA THR A 65 -8.93 -8.09 -1.47
C THR A 65 -9.48 -8.95 -0.35
N LEU A 66 -10.63 -8.57 0.20
CA LEU A 66 -11.33 -9.26 1.28
C LEU A 66 -12.52 -10.07 0.73
N PRO A 67 -12.98 -11.11 1.45
CA PRO A 67 -14.04 -11.99 0.97
C PRO A 67 -15.38 -11.30 0.72
N ASN A 68 -15.66 -10.23 1.47
CA ASN A 68 -16.89 -9.46 1.36
C ASN A 68 -16.73 -8.01 1.86
N PRO A 69 -17.66 -7.10 1.52
CA PRO A 69 -17.59 -5.69 1.94
C PRO A 69 -17.91 -5.44 3.41
N CYS A 70 -18.36 -6.43 4.17
CA CYS A 70 -18.68 -6.26 5.59
C CYS A 70 -17.46 -6.39 6.51
N TYR A 71 -16.27 -6.62 5.95
CA TYR A 71 -15.04 -6.50 6.70
C TYR A 71 -14.64 -5.02 6.83
N THR A 72 -14.30 -4.64 8.05
CA THR A 72 -13.52 -3.42 8.31
C THR A 72 -12.05 -3.76 8.29
N LEU A 73 -11.23 -2.87 7.73
CA LEU A 73 -9.78 -3.04 7.63
C LEU A 73 -9.10 -1.88 8.35
N SER A 74 -8.13 -2.18 9.21
CA SER A 74 -7.19 -1.22 9.78
C SER A 74 -5.76 -1.70 9.59
N VAL A 75 -4.81 -0.76 9.56
CA VAL A 75 -3.39 -1.06 9.43
C VAL A 75 -2.60 -0.29 10.48
N ALA A 76 -1.66 -0.97 11.14
CA ALA A 76 -0.67 -0.36 12.01
C ALA A 76 0.74 -0.70 11.52
N SER A 77 1.68 0.22 11.68
CA SER A 77 3.10 0.00 11.42
C SER A 77 3.82 -0.30 12.73
N GLU A 78 4.64 -1.35 12.74
CA GLU A 78 5.48 -1.72 13.86
C GLU A 78 6.94 -1.81 13.39
N LYS A 79 7.80 -0.98 13.98
CA LYS A 79 9.24 -1.06 13.80
C LYS A 79 9.78 -2.26 14.56
N ARG A 80 10.46 -3.16 13.85
CA ARG A 80 11.16 -4.33 14.41
C ARG A 80 12.66 -4.06 14.48
N SER A 81 13.30 -4.69 15.47
CA SER A 81 14.75 -4.58 15.64
C SER A 81 15.47 -5.44 14.61
N GLY A 82 16.36 -4.84 13.81
CA GLY A 82 17.12 -5.51 12.76
C GLY A 82 18.02 -4.55 11.99
N ALA A 83 18.97 -5.11 11.22
CA ALA A 83 19.79 -4.39 10.25
C ALA A 83 19.84 -5.21 8.94
N PRO A 84 19.22 -4.74 7.83
CA PRO A 84 18.52 -3.46 7.67
C PRO A 84 17.28 -3.35 8.57
N GLU A 85 16.80 -2.12 8.74
CA GLU A 85 15.61 -1.84 9.56
C GLU A 85 14.38 -2.57 8.98
N GLU A 86 13.59 -3.22 9.84
CA GLU A 86 12.40 -3.96 9.43
C GLU A 86 11.12 -3.26 9.91
N ILE A 87 10.16 -3.08 9.01
CA ILE A 87 8.83 -2.57 9.31
C ILE A 87 7.79 -3.66 9.03
N LEU A 88 6.99 -4.00 10.04
CA LEU A 88 5.82 -4.84 9.87
C LEU A 88 4.56 -3.99 9.74
N LEU A 89 3.80 -4.21 8.67
CA LEU A 89 2.44 -3.71 8.52
C LEU A 89 1.45 -4.74 9.04
N ARG A 90 0.84 -4.47 10.19
CA ARG A 90 -0.20 -5.31 10.80
C ARG A 90 -1.56 -4.88 10.33
N PHE A 91 -2.16 -5.68 9.46
CA PHE A 91 -3.53 -5.52 9.04
C PHE A 91 -4.47 -6.27 10.00
N THR A 92 -5.53 -5.61 10.42
CA THR A 92 -6.61 -6.21 11.19
C THR A 92 -7.89 -6.11 10.38
N ALA A 93 -8.50 -7.25 10.11
CA ALA A 93 -9.74 -7.34 9.36
C ALA A 93 -10.82 -8.04 10.18
N ASN A 94 -11.89 -7.30 10.49
CA ASN A 94 -12.98 -7.74 11.34
C ASN A 94 -14.31 -7.69 10.59
N GLN A 95 -15.04 -8.81 10.59
CA GLN A 95 -16.40 -8.86 10.04
C GLN A 95 -17.35 -8.11 10.98
N THR A 96 -18.15 -7.20 10.42
CA THR A 96 -19.04 -6.32 11.19
C THR A 96 -20.52 -6.67 11.06
N ALA A 97 -20.86 -7.62 10.19
CA ALA A 97 -22.24 -8.06 9.96
C ALA A 97 -22.32 -9.57 9.77
N ASP A 98 -23.33 -10.19 10.40
CA ASP A 98 -23.59 -11.63 10.31
C ASP A 98 -24.13 -12.04 8.93
N VAL A 99 -24.83 -11.13 8.25
CA VAL A 99 -25.33 -11.30 6.89
C VAL A 99 -24.63 -10.31 5.98
N CYS A 100 -23.97 -10.80 4.93
CA CYS A 100 -23.23 -9.96 3.99
C CYS A 100 -23.43 -10.40 2.54
N ALA A 101 -23.23 -9.46 1.63
CA ALA A 101 -23.11 -9.75 0.21
C ALA A 101 -21.88 -10.64 -0.03
N GLN A 102 -22.04 -11.69 -0.84
CA GLN A 102 -20.96 -12.61 -1.20
C GLN A 102 -20.21 -12.08 -2.43
N ALA A 103 -19.46 -10.99 -2.24
CA ALA A 103 -18.75 -10.32 -3.32
C ALA A 103 -17.37 -9.86 -2.85
N LEU A 104 -16.31 -10.24 -3.58
CA LEU A 104 -14.95 -9.79 -3.29
C LEU A 104 -14.89 -8.26 -3.21
N TYR A 105 -14.26 -7.76 -2.15
CA TYR A 105 -14.18 -6.34 -1.87
C TYR A 105 -12.73 -5.88 -1.79
N LYS A 106 -12.39 -4.83 -2.54
CA LYS A 106 -11.07 -4.20 -2.48
C LYS A 106 -11.08 -3.14 -1.38
N ALA A 107 -10.69 -3.50 -0.17
CA ALA A 107 -10.61 -2.58 0.95
C ALA A 107 -9.37 -1.68 0.79
N PRO A 108 -9.54 -0.35 0.64
CA PRO A 108 -8.41 0.56 0.55
C PRO A 108 -7.74 0.72 1.91
N PHE A 109 -6.44 0.99 1.92
CA PHE A 109 -5.71 1.37 3.11
C PHE A 109 -4.64 2.40 2.79
N ARG A 110 -4.21 3.12 3.82
CA ARG A 110 -3.05 4.00 3.80
C ARG A 110 -2.39 4.01 5.16
N THR A 111 -1.07 3.98 5.19
CA THR A 111 -0.28 4.13 6.41
C THR A 111 1.00 4.91 6.14
N THR A 112 1.43 5.69 7.12
CA THR A 112 2.68 6.47 7.07
C THR A 112 3.50 6.17 8.31
N PHE A 113 4.81 6.00 8.14
CA PHE A 113 5.74 5.67 9.23
C PHE A 113 7.14 6.18 8.92
N ASN A 114 7.94 6.35 9.98
CA ASN A 114 9.32 6.77 9.87
C ASN A 114 10.23 5.54 9.90
N ALA A 115 11.12 5.44 8.92
CA ALA A 115 12.09 4.36 8.78
C ALA A 115 13.28 4.81 7.94
N ALA A 116 14.37 4.03 7.91
CA ALA A 116 15.44 4.24 6.94
C ALA A 116 14.92 4.01 5.49
N ASP A 117 15.42 4.77 4.50
CA ASP A 117 14.95 4.69 3.11
C ASP A 117 15.12 3.28 2.46
N ASP A 118 16.03 2.48 3.02
CA ASP A 118 16.32 1.08 2.65
C ASP A 118 15.60 0.04 3.54
N ALA A 119 14.68 0.47 4.41
CA ALA A 119 13.94 -0.42 5.30
C ALA A 119 13.15 -1.49 4.53
N VAL A 120 13.14 -2.70 5.08
CA VAL A 120 12.42 -3.84 4.53
C VAL A 120 11.01 -3.88 5.12
N ILE A 121 10.00 -3.89 4.25
CA ILE A 121 8.60 -3.90 4.64
C ILE A 121 8.02 -5.30 4.49
N SER A 122 7.38 -5.79 5.55
CA SER A 122 6.61 -7.03 5.56
C SER A 122 5.17 -6.75 5.98
N ALA A 123 4.26 -7.70 5.75
CA ALA A 123 2.86 -7.57 6.13
C ALA A 123 2.28 -8.85 6.73
N GLU A 124 1.31 -8.69 7.61
CA GLU A 124 0.45 -9.76 8.11
C GLU A 124 -1.00 -9.29 8.14
N ILE A 125 -1.95 -10.22 8.00
CA ILE A 125 -3.37 -9.97 8.30
C ILE A 125 -3.83 -10.92 9.39
N ASN A 126 -4.41 -10.37 10.46
CA ASN A 126 -4.89 -11.16 11.60
C ASN A 126 -3.85 -12.18 12.13
N GLY A 127 -2.57 -11.80 12.13
CA GLY A 127 -1.44 -12.62 12.57
C GLY A 127 -0.86 -13.60 11.53
N VAL A 128 -1.41 -13.66 10.31
CA VAL A 128 -0.90 -14.52 9.23
C VAL A 128 -0.09 -13.68 8.23
N SER A 129 1.15 -14.07 7.98
CA SER A 129 2.04 -13.39 7.02
C SER A 129 1.47 -13.40 5.61
N LEU A 130 1.62 -12.28 4.90
CA LEU A 130 1.10 -12.10 3.55
C LEU A 130 2.13 -11.50 2.58
N PRO A 131 2.15 -11.96 1.31
CA PRO A 131 2.88 -11.28 0.25
C PRO A 131 2.43 -9.83 0.10
N LEU A 132 3.43 -8.96 -0.03
CA LEU A 132 3.25 -7.52 -0.21
C LEU A 132 3.87 -7.11 -1.54
N GLU A 133 3.03 -6.76 -2.51
CA GLU A 133 3.43 -6.32 -3.84
C GLU A 133 3.32 -4.79 -3.91
N LEU A 134 4.45 -4.11 -3.75
CA LEU A 134 4.51 -2.65 -3.75
C LEU A 134 5.27 -2.14 -4.97
N THR A 135 4.65 -1.19 -5.66
CA THR A 135 5.35 -0.38 -6.67
C THR A 135 6.06 0.76 -5.95
N ARG A 136 7.39 0.83 -6.04
CA ARG A 136 8.15 1.94 -5.45
C ARG A 136 7.91 3.21 -6.26
N LYS A 137 7.65 4.31 -5.55
CA LYS A 137 7.69 5.68 -6.06
C LYS A 137 8.53 6.54 -5.11
N GLU A 138 9.11 7.59 -5.64
CA GLU A 138 9.87 8.55 -4.84
C GLU A 138 8.92 9.51 -4.12
N ARG A 139 9.29 9.94 -2.91
CA ARG A 139 8.65 11.04 -2.20
C ARG A 139 9.43 12.31 -2.49
N VAL A 140 8.73 13.39 -2.78
CA VAL A 140 9.34 14.70 -3.00
C VAL A 140 9.44 15.40 -1.64
N SER A 141 10.65 15.84 -1.28
CA SER A 141 10.83 16.69 -0.09
C SER A 141 10.76 18.17 -0.45
N ALA A 142 9.87 18.88 0.25
CA ALA A 142 9.73 20.34 0.13
C ALA A 142 10.89 21.11 0.79
N GLN A 143 11.62 20.48 1.72
CA GLN A 143 12.67 21.15 2.50
C GLN A 143 13.91 21.48 1.67
N GLU A 144 14.13 20.76 0.58
CA GLU A 144 15.28 20.98 -0.30
C GLU A 144 14.99 21.95 -1.45
N GLY A 145 13.80 22.56 -1.50
CA GLY A 145 13.38 23.41 -2.62
C GLY A 145 13.38 22.64 -3.95
N GLY A 146 13.17 21.31 -3.87
CA GLY A 146 13.40 20.39 -4.97
C GLY A 146 12.48 20.67 -6.15
N ASN A 147 13.08 20.71 -7.35
CA ASN A 147 12.32 20.58 -8.58
C ASN A 147 12.00 19.11 -8.81
N PHE A 148 10.77 18.81 -9.22
CA PHE A 148 10.34 17.49 -9.61
C PHE A 148 9.36 17.61 -10.77
N SER A 149 9.18 16.51 -11.51
CA SER A 149 8.37 16.48 -12.71
C SER A 149 7.19 15.53 -12.54
N LEU A 150 6.00 15.98 -12.93
CA LEU A 150 4.78 15.16 -13.00
C LEU A 150 4.34 15.04 -14.45
N LYS A 151 4.07 13.82 -14.91
CA LYS A 151 3.34 13.60 -16.16
C LYS A 151 1.84 13.78 -15.94
N GLU A 152 1.11 14.08 -17.01
CA GLU A 152 -0.35 14.15 -16.95
C GLU A 152 -0.94 12.81 -16.47
N GLY A 153 -1.83 12.88 -15.49
CA GLY A 153 -2.40 11.73 -14.78
C GLY A 153 -1.50 11.12 -13.70
N GLU A 154 -0.24 11.57 -13.56
CA GLU A 154 0.68 11.11 -12.52
C GLU A 154 0.43 11.83 -11.19
N ASP A 155 0.75 11.13 -10.10
CA ASP A 155 0.61 11.59 -8.74
C ASP A 155 1.91 11.41 -7.94
N HIS A 156 2.21 12.39 -7.09
CA HIS A 156 3.37 12.41 -6.19
C HIS A 156 2.97 12.89 -4.80
N TRP A 157 3.63 12.35 -3.78
CA TRP A 157 3.55 12.89 -2.42
C TRP A 157 4.66 13.92 -2.23
N ILE A 158 4.27 15.16 -1.97
CA ILE A 158 5.17 16.21 -1.50
C ILE A 158 4.97 16.33 0.00
N GLU A 159 5.88 15.74 0.76
CA GLU A 159 5.64 15.55 2.17
C GLU A 159 4.22 14.98 2.47
N ASP A 160 3.39 15.66 3.25
CA ASP A 160 2.02 15.24 3.57
C ASP A 160 0.97 15.68 2.53
N LEU A 161 1.37 16.38 1.47
CA LEU A 161 0.50 16.83 0.38
C LEU A 161 0.50 15.82 -0.78
N HIS A 162 -0.68 15.30 -1.13
CA HIS A 162 -0.87 14.52 -2.36
C HIS A 162 -1.07 15.47 -3.52
N MET A 163 -0.27 15.36 -4.57
CA MET A 163 -0.44 16.21 -5.75
C MET A 163 -0.57 15.37 -7.01
N ILE A 164 -1.55 15.71 -7.84
CA ILE A 164 -1.85 15.05 -9.11
C ILE A 164 -1.91 16.11 -10.20
N PHE A 165 -1.22 15.86 -11.32
CA PHE A 165 -1.39 16.66 -12.53
C PHE A 165 -2.61 16.15 -13.29
N THR A 166 -3.74 16.84 -13.19
CA THR A 166 -5.02 16.36 -13.73
C THR A 166 -5.20 16.64 -15.21
N GLY A 167 -4.52 17.67 -15.74
CA GLY A 167 -4.46 17.89 -17.19
C GLY A 167 -4.28 19.35 -17.59
N VAL A 168 -4.37 19.57 -18.91
CA VAL A 168 -4.14 20.88 -19.53
C VAL A 168 -5.47 21.58 -19.83
N GLU A 169 -5.71 22.73 -19.18
CA GLU A 169 -6.88 23.56 -19.45
C GLU A 169 -6.75 24.30 -20.78
N ASP A 170 -5.58 24.92 -21.02
CA ASP A 170 -5.28 25.67 -22.23
C ASP A 170 -3.78 25.64 -22.53
N ASP A 171 -3.41 25.50 -23.80
CA ASP A 171 -2.03 25.58 -24.27
C ASP A 171 -1.97 26.37 -25.59
N SER A 172 -1.66 27.65 -25.44
CA SER A 172 -1.48 28.60 -26.54
C SER A 172 0.00 29.01 -26.68
N ARG A 173 0.94 28.20 -26.15
CA ARG A 173 2.37 28.47 -26.28
C ARG A 173 2.77 28.53 -27.76
N CYS A 174 3.72 29.40 -28.06
CA CYS A 174 4.23 29.52 -29.42
C CYS A 174 4.90 28.21 -29.87
N PRO A 175 4.46 27.58 -30.98
CA PRO A 175 5.13 26.41 -31.52
C PRO A 175 6.59 26.70 -31.85
N VAL A 176 7.48 25.73 -31.58
CA VAL A 176 8.93 25.90 -31.76
C VAL A 176 9.36 26.08 -33.22
N ASP A 177 8.48 25.71 -34.15
CA ASP A 177 8.64 25.74 -35.60
C ASP A 177 7.91 26.93 -36.26
N VAL A 178 7.35 27.84 -35.46
CA VAL A 178 6.61 29.03 -35.93
C VAL A 178 7.17 30.29 -35.28
N VAL A 179 7.12 31.40 -36.02
CA VAL A 179 7.43 32.74 -35.47
C VAL A 179 6.13 33.38 -35.01
N CYS A 180 5.92 33.49 -33.71
CA CYS A 180 4.74 34.14 -33.16
C CYS A 180 4.93 35.65 -33.01
N VAL A 181 3.82 36.39 -33.15
CA VAL A 181 3.77 37.84 -32.91
C VAL A 181 3.75 38.16 -31.41
N GLN A 182 3.14 37.28 -30.61
CA GLN A 182 3.01 37.43 -29.17
C GLN A 182 3.49 36.16 -28.46
N ALA A 183 4.01 36.31 -27.24
CA ALA A 183 4.35 35.18 -26.38
C ALA A 183 3.06 34.51 -25.89
N GLY A 184 3.00 33.19 -26.05
CA GLY A 184 1.88 32.38 -25.58
C GLY A 184 2.00 31.98 -24.11
N TRP A 185 1.00 31.25 -23.63
CA TRP A 185 0.94 30.70 -22.27
C TRP A 185 0.43 29.25 -22.29
N VAL A 186 0.62 28.57 -21.17
CA VAL A 186 -0.03 27.29 -20.88
C VAL A 186 -0.60 27.33 -19.47
N THR A 187 -1.82 26.83 -19.30
CA THR A 187 -2.51 26.70 -18.02
C THR A 187 -2.73 25.23 -17.71
N LEU A 188 -2.17 24.78 -16.60
CA LEU A 188 -2.25 23.42 -16.12
C LEU A 188 -3.16 23.35 -14.88
N VAL A 189 -3.88 22.25 -14.75
CA VAL A 189 -4.75 21.96 -13.61
C VAL A 189 -4.12 20.86 -12.76
N PHE A 190 -4.07 21.09 -11.46
CA PHE A 190 -3.59 20.11 -10.49
C PHE A 190 -4.62 19.91 -9.39
N ARG A 191 -4.69 18.69 -8.86
CA ARG A 191 -5.35 18.41 -7.58
C ARG A 191 -4.27 18.31 -6.52
N ALA A 192 -4.29 19.23 -5.55
CA ALA A 192 -3.39 19.29 -4.42
C ALA A 192 -4.19 19.03 -3.13
N GLY A 193 -4.08 17.83 -2.58
CA GLY A 193 -4.95 17.33 -1.52
C GLY A 193 -6.41 17.29 -1.98
N SER A 194 -7.26 18.09 -1.34
CA SER A 194 -8.68 18.28 -1.69
C SER A 194 -8.93 19.51 -2.58
N GLU A 195 -7.92 20.33 -2.83
CA GLU A 195 -8.04 21.57 -3.60
C GLU A 195 -7.67 21.33 -5.07
N GLU A 196 -8.40 21.97 -5.98
CA GLU A 196 -8.01 22.09 -7.38
C GLU A 196 -7.33 23.44 -7.58
N ILE A 197 -6.10 23.44 -8.08
CA ILE A 197 -5.33 24.65 -8.38
C ILE A 197 -5.03 24.74 -9.87
N ARG A 198 -4.96 25.98 -10.37
CA ARG A 198 -4.52 26.29 -11.74
C ARG A 198 -3.21 27.05 -11.67
N LEU A 199 -2.22 26.58 -12.43
CA LEU A 199 -0.92 27.26 -12.57
C LEU A 199 -0.68 27.58 -14.04
N ARG A 200 -0.25 28.82 -14.33
CA ARG A 200 0.01 29.29 -15.69
C ARG A 200 1.49 29.63 -15.88
N LEU A 201 2.03 29.36 -17.08
CA LEU A 201 3.39 29.73 -17.46
C LEU A 201 3.39 30.49 -18.81
N PRO A 202 3.85 31.76 -18.86
CA PRO A 202 4.10 32.65 -17.70
C PRO A 202 2.79 32.97 -16.97
N GLY A 203 2.85 33.14 -15.64
CA GLY A 203 1.68 33.50 -14.84
C GLY A 203 1.26 34.97 -15.00
N ASP A 204 0.03 35.29 -14.60
CA ASP A 204 -0.51 36.65 -14.55
C ASP A 204 -1.29 36.92 -13.25
N GLN A 205 -2.01 38.05 -13.19
CA GLN A 205 -2.76 38.46 -12.00
C GLN A 205 -4.01 37.60 -11.72
N ILE A 206 -4.53 36.89 -12.72
CA ILE A 206 -5.73 36.07 -12.62
C ILE A 206 -5.34 34.61 -12.36
N VAL A 207 -4.38 34.09 -13.13
CA VAL A 207 -3.83 32.75 -12.95
C VAL A 207 -2.32 32.86 -12.73
N PRO A 208 -1.85 32.75 -11.48
CA PRO A 208 -0.44 32.88 -11.17
C PRO A 208 0.35 31.65 -11.64
N ASN A 209 1.68 31.77 -11.68
CA ASN A 209 2.58 30.64 -11.90
C ASN A 209 2.94 29.91 -10.59
N ALA A 210 2.44 30.38 -9.45
CA ALA A 210 2.63 29.75 -8.15
C ALA A 210 1.36 29.84 -7.31
N ALA A 211 1.11 28.83 -6.48
CA ALA A 211 0.00 28.80 -5.53
C ALA A 211 0.48 28.33 -4.16
N VAL A 212 -0.14 28.86 -3.11
CA VAL A 212 0.04 28.37 -1.73
C VAL A 212 -1.03 27.32 -1.47
N VAL A 213 -0.62 26.11 -1.09
CA VAL A 213 -1.52 25.03 -0.68
C VAL A 213 -1.05 24.47 0.65
N GLY A 214 -1.87 24.65 1.69
CA GLY A 214 -1.51 24.30 3.06
C GLY A 214 -0.21 25.01 3.48
N SER A 215 0.81 24.22 3.81
CA SER A 215 2.13 24.70 4.26
C SER A 215 3.17 24.78 3.14
N TYR A 216 2.74 24.81 1.86
CA TYR A 216 3.65 24.73 0.71
C TYR A 216 3.37 25.82 -0.31
N ILE A 217 4.43 26.36 -0.93
CA ILE A 217 4.36 27.14 -2.17
C ILE A 217 4.71 26.19 -3.31
N ILE A 218 3.80 26.03 -4.27
CA ILE A 218 3.97 25.20 -5.45
C ILE A 218 4.14 26.13 -6.65
N THR A 219 5.30 26.09 -7.31
CA THR A 219 5.62 26.95 -8.46
C THR A 219 5.76 26.12 -9.73
N LEU A 220 5.07 26.51 -10.81
CA LEU A 220 5.26 25.96 -12.14
C LEU A 220 6.51 26.56 -12.79
N VAL A 221 7.49 25.69 -13.09
CA VAL A 221 8.80 26.08 -13.61
C VAL A 221 8.90 25.82 -15.11
N GLU A 222 8.43 24.66 -15.57
CA GLU A 222 8.56 24.24 -16.97
C GLU A 222 7.38 23.36 -17.38
N VAL A 223 7.00 23.41 -18.66
CA VAL A 223 6.02 22.49 -19.25
C VAL A 223 6.62 21.89 -20.52
N LYS A 224 6.58 20.55 -20.61
CA LYS A 224 7.00 19.75 -21.76
C LYS A 224 5.81 18.94 -22.30
N PRO A 225 5.80 18.60 -23.60
CA PRO A 225 6.70 19.12 -24.64
C PRO A 225 6.37 20.60 -24.95
N MET A 226 7.27 21.27 -25.68
CA MET A 226 6.89 22.51 -26.36
C MET A 226 6.10 22.17 -27.64
N PRO A 227 5.07 22.96 -27.98
CA PRO A 227 4.24 22.68 -29.15
C PRO A 227 5.02 22.68 -30.46
N LYS A 228 4.54 21.90 -31.42
CA LYS A 228 4.88 21.96 -32.85
C LYS A 228 3.62 22.22 -33.66
N SER A 229 3.75 22.87 -34.81
CA SER A 229 2.61 23.31 -35.62
C SER A 229 1.87 22.16 -36.32
N ASP A 230 2.54 21.03 -36.52
CA ASP A 230 2.01 19.83 -37.15
C ASP A 230 1.48 18.78 -36.16
N GLU A 231 1.53 19.06 -34.86
CA GLU A 231 1.15 18.13 -33.79
C GLU A 231 -0.14 18.57 -33.10
N LEU A 232 -1.13 17.66 -33.08
CA LEU A 232 -2.37 17.87 -32.34
C LEU A 232 -2.12 17.87 -30.83
N ARG A 233 -2.94 18.64 -30.10
CA ARG A 233 -2.80 18.76 -28.65
C ARG A 233 -3.04 17.44 -27.93
N GLU A 234 -3.99 16.63 -28.38
CA GLU A 234 -4.36 15.35 -27.74
C GLU A 234 -3.26 14.30 -27.81
N ASP A 235 -2.30 14.45 -28.73
CA ASP A 235 -1.20 13.49 -28.91
C ASP A 235 -0.01 13.77 -27.98
N ARG A 236 -0.04 14.89 -27.25
CA ARG A 236 1.07 15.32 -26.40
C ARG A 236 1.01 14.68 -25.02
N ALA A 237 2.05 13.94 -24.66
CA ALA A 237 2.27 13.48 -23.30
C ALA A 237 2.84 14.61 -22.43
N TYR A 238 1.96 15.40 -21.79
CA TYR A 238 2.39 16.54 -21.00
C TYR A 238 3.17 16.14 -19.75
N SER A 239 4.14 16.97 -19.40
CA SER A 239 4.93 16.88 -18.17
C SER A 239 5.17 18.28 -17.61
N ALA A 240 4.88 18.48 -16.34
CA ALA A 240 5.07 19.73 -15.62
C ALA A 240 6.23 19.61 -14.65
N THR A 241 7.21 20.50 -14.72
CA THR A 241 8.23 20.65 -13.68
C THR A 241 7.77 21.67 -12.65
N LEU A 242 7.70 21.24 -11.40
CA LEU A 242 7.25 22.03 -10.28
C LEU A 242 8.39 22.20 -9.28
N ARG A 243 8.47 23.38 -8.67
CA ARG A 243 9.29 23.63 -7.49
C ARG A 243 8.39 23.72 -6.27
N VAL A 244 8.75 23.04 -5.20
CA VAL A 244 8.01 23.16 -3.93
C VAL A 244 8.93 23.68 -2.83
N GLU A 245 8.42 24.65 -2.09
CA GLU A 245 9.07 25.31 -0.97
C GLU A 245 8.11 25.28 0.24
N VAL A 246 8.66 25.23 1.45
CA VAL A 246 7.86 25.36 2.67
C VAL A 246 7.34 26.79 2.79
N HIS A 247 6.03 26.93 2.94
CA HIS A 247 5.36 28.18 3.28
C HIS A 247 5.16 28.24 4.80
N ASP A 248 6.00 28.99 5.51
CA ASP A 248 5.76 29.25 6.93
C ASP A 248 4.61 30.26 7.08
N SER A 249 3.47 29.77 7.57
CA SER A 249 2.30 30.60 7.88
C SER A 249 2.42 31.33 9.23
N LYS A 250 3.53 31.13 9.99
CA LYS A 250 3.80 31.86 11.23
C LYS A 250 4.58 33.15 10.94
N GLY A 251 3.83 34.18 10.55
CA GLY A 251 4.21 35.59 10.69
C GLY A 251 3.25 36.28 11.65
#